data_AF-A0A811UZF3-F1
#
_entry.id   AF-A0A811UZF3-F1
#
_cell.length_a   1.000
_cell.length_b   1.000
_cell.length_c   1.000
_cell.angle_alpha   90.00
_cell.angle_beta   90.00
_cell.angle_gamma   90.00
#
_symmetry.space_group_name_H-M   'P 1'
#
loop_
_entity.id
_entity.type
_entity.pdbx_description
1 polymer ?
#
loop_
_entity_poly.entity_id
_entity_poly.type
_entity_poly.pdbx_seq_one_letter_code
_entity_poly.pdbx_strand_id
1 'polypeptide(L)'
;MADKYDLLLLLERPYEPVFMERGRKTIFDVPEKFLTERYRMVGNELLERFGQEAGRRISVTDITLPDLHIPMQLPRKAQFTLCIPAHRFMARRLIDIFMAMNTIDELQSVAAYAHDRVNPYLFNYALSVAVLHREDTKGVGLLSFVQSFPNKFIDRQVFRHLREECTIVPEGSRMPIVIPRDYTASELEPEHRLWYFREDFGVNLYHWQRYLVYPLEATERRVVFKERRGELFYYMYEQILARYNVERFCNKLPRVEPLNNLREFIKEGYFPKMEWPPRFDNTKLSDVKRYQDQLILDIGCLQRWMDLIYKAISEGSVIDESVNRIPLDIEVLGNIIESSEASPHRNLYGELHNMGNLFIAYAHDPEHRHLETFGVIGDLSTAMRDPAFYRWHANLQIYSKLIKLVCHHIRLRSFTTKASL
;
A
#
# COMPACT_ATOMS: atom_id res chain seq x y z
N MET A 1 24.98 21.36 4.55
CA MET A 1 23.75 21.18 3.79
C MET A 1 23.68 19.72 3.43
N ALA A 2 22.69 19.03 3.95
CA ALA A 2 22.47 17.61 3.74
C ALA A 2 22.29 17.30 2.25
N ASP A 3 22.86 16.18 1.80
CA ASP A 3 22.60 15.68 0.45
C ASP A 3 21.22 15.01 0.43
N LYS A 4 20.35 15.44 -0.47
CA LYS A 4 19.01 14.85 -0.64
C LYS A 4 19.06 13.34 -0.93
N TYR A 5 20.17 12.82 -1.48
CA TYR A 5 20.33 11.39 -1.71
C TYR A 5 20.57 10.60 -0.41
N ASP A 6 21.03 11.25 0.67
CA ASP A 6 21.23 10.60 1.97
C ASP A 6 19.90 10.16 2.60
N LEU A 7 18.78 10.78 2.23
CA LEU A 7 17.44 10.36 2.65
C LEU A 7 17.12 8.91 2.25
N LEU A 8 17.73 8.40 1.17
CA LEU A 8 17.52 7.03 0.71
C LEU A 8 18.14 5.99 1.65
N LEU A 9 19.21 6.35 2.38
CA LEU A 9 19.84 5.46 3.36
C LEU A 9 18.93 5.19 4.57
N LEU A 10 17.96 6.08 4.83
CA LEU A 10 16.93 5.87 5.86
C LEU A 10 15.85 4.86 5.42
N LEU A 11 15.79 4.49 4.14
CA LEU A 11 14.88 3.47 3.61
C LEU A 11 15.51 2.07 3.57
N GLU A 12 16.79 1.96 3.88
CA GLU A 12 17.52 0.70 3.99
C GLU A 12 17.41 0.12 5.42
N ARG A 13 17.42 -1.21 5.51
CA ARG A 13 17.40 -1.97 6.79
C ARG A 13 16.41 -1.37 7.82
N PRO A 14 15.11 -1.30 7.47
CA PRO A 14 14.12 -0.49 8.17
C PRO A 14 13.90 -0.86 9.65
N TYR A 15 14.31 -2.06 10.05
CA TYR A 15 14.18 -2.53 11.44
C TYR A 15 15.39 -2.20 12.32
N GLU A 16 16.57 -1.95 11.74
CA GLU A 16 17.79 -1.61 12.48
C GLU A 16 17.76 -0.13 12.89
N PRO A 17 18.20 0.25 14.11
CA PRO A 17 18.24 1.66 14.51
C PRO A 17 19.05 2.56 13.57
N VAL A 18 18.72 3.85 13.53
CA VAL A 18 19.30 4.83 12.58
C VAL A 18 20.81 5.06 12.76
N PHE A 19 21.30 4.86 13.98
CA PHE A 19 22.73 5.01 14.32
C PHE A 19 23.59 3.82 13.88
N MET A 20 22.99 2.75 13.35
CA MET A 20 23.73 1.62 12.77
C MET A 20 24.17 1.91 11.33
N GLU A 21 25.09 1.10 10.83
CA GLU A 21 25.60 1.19 9.46
C GLU A 21 24.48 1.07 8.40
N ARG A 22 24.58 1.92 7.37
CA ARG A 22 23.76 1.97 6.15
C ARG A 22 24.64 1.97 4.91
N GLY A 23 24.12 1.45 3.80
CA GLY A 23 24.84 1.34 2.55
C GLY A 23 26.21 0.65 2.69
N ARG A 24 27.26 1.35 2.24
CA ARG A 24 28.66 0.92 2.37
C ARG A 24 29.35 1.74 3.47
N LYS A 25 29.32 1.27 4.72
CA LYS A 25 30.00 1.91 5.87
C LYS A 25 29.59 3.36 6.15
N THR A 26 28.32 3.70 5.92
CA THR A 26 27.81 5.04 6.24
C THR A 26 26.99 5.02 7.52
N ILE A 27 27.13 6.02 8.39
CA ILE A 27 26.29 6.18 9.59
C ILE A 27 25.68 7.57 9.66
N PHE A 28 24.54 7.67 10.35
CA PHE A 28 23.99 8.95 10.78
C PHE A 28 24.51 9.28 12.18
N ASP A 29 25.23 10.38 12.29
CA ASP A 29 25.71 10.92 13.56
C ASP A 29 24.58 11.72 14.20
N VAL A 30 23.82 11.05 15.07
CA VAL A 30 22.59 11.57 15.67
C VAL A 30 22.83 12.10 17.10
N PRO A 31 22.17 13.21 17.50
CA PRO A 31 22.20 13.66 18.88
C PRO A 31 21.68 12.59 19.85
N GLU A 32 22.22 12.52 21.07
CA GLU A 32 21.83 11.52 22.08
C GLU A 32 20.31 11.48 22.35
N LYS A 33 19.65 12.65 22.29
CA LYS A 33 18.20 12.76 22.50
C LYS A 33 17.37 12.01 21.43
N PHE A 34 17.97 11.68 20.29
CA PHE A 34 17.34 10.89 19.23
C PHE A 34 17.35 9.40 19.55
N LEU A 35 18.20 8.93 20.47
CA LEU A 35 18.15 7.55 20.94
C LEU A 35 16.81 7.28 21.64
N THR A 36 16.21 6.12 21.32
CA THR A 36 15.03 5.65 22.03
C THR A 36 15.40 5.29 23.47
N GLU A 37 14.41 5.24 24.36
CA GLU A 37 14.61 5.00 25.79
C GLU A 37 15.48 3.76 26.06
N ARG A 38 15.29 2.68 25.28
CA ARG A 38 16.08 1.46 25.39
C ARG A 38 17.58 1.70 25.20
N TYR A 39 17.97 2.58 24.28
CA TYR A 39 19.38 2.75 23.90
C TYR A 39 20.08 3.90 24.61
N ARG A 40 19.34 4.84 25.23
CA ARG A 40 19.94 5.98 25.95
C ARG A 40 20.95 5.56 27.02
N MET A 41 20.64 4.51 27.79
CA MET A 41 21.51 4.02 28.88
C MET A 41 22.88 3.51 28.40
N VAL A 42 23.00 3.13 27.13
CA VAL A 42 24.24 2.63 26.51
C VAL A 42 24.61 3.46 25.28
N GLY A 43 24.10 4.70 25.20
CA GLY A 43 24.15 5.52 23.99
C GLY A 43 25.57 5.84 23.55
N ASN A 44 26.40 6.30 24.49
CA ASN A 44 27.79 6.66 24.21
C ASN A 44 28.61 5.47 23.68
N GLU A 45 28.49 4.30 24.31
CA GLU A 45 29.19 3.09 23.89
C GLU A 45 28.74 2.64 22.48
N LEU A 46 27.44 2.68 22.19
CA LEU A 46 26.91 2.31 20.87
C LEU A 46 27.36 3.29 19.78
N LEU A 47 27.25 4.59 20.04
CA LEU A 47 27.64 5.64 19.08
C LEU A 47 29.15 5.60 18.81
N GLU A 48 29.98 5.36 19.83
CA GLU A 48 31.42 5.18 19.65
C GLU A 48 31.72 3.92 18.82
N ARG A 49 31.10 2.78 19.15
CA ARG A 49 31.33 1.51 18.46
C ARG A 49 31.02 1.60 16.96
N PHE A 50 29.81 2.04 16.61
CA PHE A 50 29.43 2.17 15.20
C PHE A 50 30.13 3.37 14.52
N GLY A 51 30.52 4.38 15.30
CA GLY A 51 31.32 5.52 14.86
C GLY A 51 32.71 5.15 14.37
N GLN A 52 33.41 4.24 15.06
CA GLN A 52 34.79 3.86 14.73
C GLN A 52 34.90 3.05 13.43
N GLU A 53 33.89 2.24 13.10
CA GLU A 53 33.89 1.37 11.92
C GLU A 53 33.40 2.08 10.65
N ALA A 54 32.83 3.28 10.78
CA ALA A 54 32.21 4.03 9.69
C ALA A 54 33.23 4.67 8.74
N GLY A 55 33.04 4.44 7.44
CA GLY A 55 33.78 5.10 6.35
C GLY A 55 33.22 6.47 5.96
N ARG A 56 31.93 6.73 6.23
CA ARG A 56 31.27 8.03 6.00
C ARG A 56 30.33 8.36 7.17
N ARG A 57 30.37 9.60 7.63
CA ARG A 57 29.48 10.12 8.68
C ARG A 57 28.59 11.22 8.12
N ILE A 58 27.28 11.07 8.29
CA ILE A 58 26.29 12.08 7.92
C ILE A 58 25.86 12.77 9.21
N SER A 59 26.22 14.04 9.37
CA SER A 59 25.81 14.83 10.53
C SER A 59 24.31 15.09 10.49
N VAL A 60 23.62 14.78 11.58
CA VAL A 60 22.22 15.11 11.77
C VAL A 60 22.12 16.35 12.65
N THR A 61 21.48 17.39 12.11
CA THR A 61 21.33 18.67 12.81
C THR A 61 20.41 18.52 14.00
N ASP A 62 20.74 19.19 15.10
CA ASP A 62 19.85 19.20 16.24
C ASP A 62 18.65 20.14 15.98
N ILE A 63 17.45 19.61 16.16
CA ILE A 63 16.20 20.32 15.86
C ILE A 63 15.22 20.28 17.03
N THR A 64 14.22 21.15 16.98
CA THR A 64 13.01 21.02 17.80
C THR A 64 12.26 19.78 17.35
N LEU A 65 12.02 18.87 18.28
CA LEU A 65 11.41 17.57 17.97
C LEU A 65 9.94 17.75 17.58
N PRO A 66 9.50 17.18 16.44
CA PRO A 66 8.10 17.24 16.06
C PRO A 66 7.26 16.34 16.97
N ASP A 67 5.97 16.66 17.08
CA ASP A 67 5.02 15.77 17.74
C ASP A 67 4.74 14.54 16.86
N LEU A 68 5.24 13.39 17.29
CA LEU A 68 5.03 12.09 16.66
C LEU A 68 3.95 11.25 17.36
N HIS A 69 3.17 11.82 18.29
CA HIS A 69 2.19 11.08 19.07
C HIS A 69 1.24 10.25 18.19
N ILE A 70 0.67 10.86 17.15
CA ILE A 70 -0.28 10.16 16.25
C ILE A 70 0.43 9.06 15.43
N PRO A 71 1.51 9.31 14.66
CA PRO A 71 2.21 8.25 13.94
C PRO A 71 2.75 7.10 14.82
N MET A 72 3.04 7.38 16.10
CA MET A 72 3.52 6.39 17.07
C MET A 72 2.41 5.52 17.66
N GLN A 73 1.12 5.79 17.39
CA GLN A 73 0.02 4.94 17.85
C GLN A 73 0.06 3.55 17.20
N LEU A 74 0.61 3.42 15.98
CA LEU A 74 0.84 2.12 15.35
C LEU A 74 2.10 1.48 15.95
N PRO A 75 1.99 0.30 16.61
CA PRO A 75 3.16 -0.35 17.17
C PRO A 75 4.23 -0.63 16.13
N ARG A 76 5.52 -0.50 16.51
CA ARG A 76 6.65 -0.64 15.58
C ARG A 76 6.70 -2.00 14.88
N LYS A 77 6.15 -3.05 15.50
CA LYS A 77 6.12 -4.42 14.98
C LYS A 77 4.78 -4.81 14.34
N ALA A 78 3.79 -3.92 14.34
CA ALA A 78 2.50 -4.18 13.72
C ALA A 78 2.59 -4.15 12.18
N GLN A 79 1.62 -4.77 11.52
CA GLN A 79 1.45 -4.62 10.07
C GLN A 79 0.83 -3.25 9.76
N PHE A 80 1.17 -2.70 8.59
CA PHE A 80 0.65 -1.44 8.09
C PHE A 80 -0.03 -1.65 6.74
N THR A 81 -1.12 -0.93 6.51
CA THR A 81 -1.81 -0.91 5.22
C THR A 81 -2.59 0.38 5.05
N LEU A 82 -2.67 0.90 3.83
CA LEU A 82 -3.51 2.04 3.49
C LEU A 82 -5.00 1.66 3.39
N CYS A 83 -5.36 0.37 3.44
CA CYS A 83 -6.76 -0.01 3.42
C CYS A 83 -7.47 0.35 4.74
N ILE A 84 -6.75 0.40 5.87
CA ILE A 84 -7.29 0.74 7.19
C ILE A 84 -7.32 2.26 7.38
N PRO A 85 -8.47 2.89 7.70
CA PRO A 85 -8.58 4.34 7.86
C PRO A 85 -7.65 4.92 8.92
N ALA A 86 -7.56 4.28 10.09
CA ALA A 86 -6.66 4.72 11.16
C ALA A 86 -5.19 4.75 10.70
N HIS A 87 -4.76 3.76 9.92
CA HIS A 87 -3.40 3.71 9.36
C HIS A 87 -3.16 4.83 8.34
N ARG A 88 -4.13 5.13 7.48
CA ARG A 88 -4.03 6.28 6.56
C ARG A 88 -3.93 7.60 7.30
N PHE A 89 -4.71 7.78 8.37
CA PHE A 89 -4.63 8.99 9.18
C PHE A 89 -3.23 9.17 9.80
N MET A 90 -2.67 8.09 10.37
CA MET A 90 -1.29 8.10 10.88
C MET A 90 -0.25 8.41 9.78
N ALA A 91 -0.43 7.86 8.58
CA ALA A 91 0.41 8.15 7.43
C ALA A 91 0.30 9.60 6.96
N ARG A 92 -0.91 10.14 6.84
CA ARG A 92 -1.17 11.54 6.53
C ARG A 92 -0.43 12.44 7.50
N ARG A 93 -0.53 12.20 8.82
CA ARG A 93 0.16 13.01 9.83
C ARG A 93 1.67 13.00 9.66
N LEU A 94 2.26 11.84 9.37
CA LEU A 94 3.71 11.75 9.16
C LEU A 94 4.15 12.40 7.83
N ILE A 95 3.37 12.24 6.77
CA ILE A 95 3.58 12.93 5.48
C ILE A 95 3.55 14.45 5.70
N ASP A 96 2.53 14.95 6.40
CA ASP A 96 2.37 16.39 6.66
C ASP A 96 3.58 16.95 7.42
N ILE A 97 4.11 16.21 8.40
CA ILE A 97 5.34 16.59 9.14
C ILE A 97 6.54 16.68 8.18
N PHE A 98 6.76 15.69 7.33
CA PHE A 98 7.87 15.70 6.38
C PHE A 98 7.73 16.77 5.28
N MET A 99 6.50 17.02 4.80
CA MET A 99 6.22 18.05 3.80
C MET A 99 6.38 19.47 4.37
N ALA A 100 6.14 19.66 5.67
CA ALA A 100 6.23 20.96 6.33
C ALA A 100 7.67 21.44 6.61
N MET A 101 8.69 20.57 6.48
CA MET A 101 10.09 20.97 6.69
C MET A 101 10.58 21.94 5.62
N ASN A 102 11.34 22.97 5.98
CA ASN A 102 11.75 24.02 5.04
C ASN A 102 12.98 23.62 4.23
N THR A 103 13.83 22.75 4.78
CA THR A 103 15.11 22.36 4.19
C THR A 103 15.33 20.85 4.22
N ILE A 104 16.26 20.37 3.38
CA ILE A 104 16.69 18.97 3.40
C ILE A 104 17.36 18.60 4.74
N ASP A 105 18.12 19.51 5.35
CA ASP A 105 18.73 19.28 6.67
C ASP A 105 17.66 19.06 7.77
N GLU A 106 16.59 19.87 7.77
CA GLU A 106 15.45 19.69 8.68
C GLU A 106 14.71 18.38 8.41
N LEU A 107 14.43 18.07 7.14
CA LEU A 107 13.80 16.81 6.74
C LEU A 107 14.62 15.59 7.16
N GLN A 108 15.92 15.59 6.90
CA GLN A 108 16.83 14.53 7.30
C GLN A 108 16.80 14.33 8.82
N SER A 109 16.81 15.42 9.57
CA SER A 109 16.82 15.37 11.04
C SER A 109 15.50 14.84 11.61
N VAL A 110 14.36 15.30 11.08
CA VAL A 110 13.06 14.76 11.47
C VAL A 110 12.89 13.31 11.05
N ALA A 111 13.34 12.93 9.85
CA ALA A 111 13.26 11.56 9.36
C ALA A 111 14.14 10.61 10.21
N ALA A 112 15.36 11.02 10.55
CA ALA A 112 16.24 10.25 11.43
C ALA A 112 15.62 10.08 12.83
N TYR A 113 14.99 11.11 13.38
CA TYR A 113 14.29 11.03 14.67
C TYR A 113 13.09 10.08 14.62
N ALA A 114 12.30 10.12 13.54
CA ALA A 114 11.10 9.30 13.37
C ALA A 114 11.41 7.82 13.09
N HIS A 115 12.52 7.51 12.39
CA HIS A 115 12.91 6.18 11.93
C HIS A 115 12.85 5.10 13.04
N ASP A 116 13.34 5.42 14.23
CA ASP A 116 13.45 4.45 15.33
C ASP A 116 12.18 4.36 16.20
N ARG A 117 11.22 5.26 15.98
CA ARG A 117 10.01 5.43 16.82
C ARG A 117 8.74 4.98 16.12
N VAL A 118 8.66 5.22 14.82
CA VAL A 118 7.46 4.92 14.02
C VAL A 118 7.56 3.52 13.43
N ASN A 119 6.40 2.91 13.16
CA ASN A 119 6.31 1.68 12.39
C ASN A 119 7.11 1.77 11.06
N PRO A 120 7.99 0.80 10.74
CA PRO A 120 8.89 0.95 9.60
C PRO A 120 8.20 0.98 8.24
N TYR A 121 7.07 0.28 8.07
CA TYR A 121 6.29 0.35 6.84
C TYR A 121 5.63 1.72 6.67
N LEU A 122 5.03 2.24 7.74
CA LEU A 122 4.45 3.59 7.79
C LEU A 122 5.51 4.66 7.51
N PHE A 123 6.68 4.56 8.14
CA PHE A 123 7.81 5.46 7.93
C PHE A 123 8.27 5.44 6.47
N ASN A 124 8.52 4.25 5.92
CA ASN A 124 8.98 4.10 4.53
C ASN A 124 7.96 4.69 3.54
N TYR A 125 6.67 4.40 3.72
CA TYR A 125 5.61 4.99 2.89
C TYR A 125 5.59 6.52 2.99
N ALA A 126 5.55 7.07 4.21
CA ALA A 126 5.45 8.51 4.41
C ALA A 126 6.67 9.27 3.87
N LEU A 127 7.88 8.77 4.13
CA LEU A 127 9.12 9.38 3.63
C LEU A 127 9.20 9.27 2.11
N SER A 128 8.81 8.13 1.52
CA SER A 128 8.75 7.95 0.07
C SER A 128 7.79 8.94 -0.60
N VAL A 129 6.60 9.13 -0.03
CA VAL A 129 5.64 10.13 -0.52
C VAL A 129 6.24 11.53 -0.43
N ALA A 130 6.85 11.90 0.71
CA ALA A 130 7.46 13.21 0.87
C ALA A 130 8.58 13.47 -0.16
N VAL A 131 9.50 12.52 -0.34
CA VAL A 131 10.60 12.60 -1.32
C VAL A 131 10.08 12.75 -2.75
N LEU A 132 8.96 12.12 -3.11
CA LEU A 132 8.38 12.26 -4.45
C LEU A 132 7.65 13.60 -4.68
N HIS A 133 7.22 14.29 -3.62
CA HIS A 133 6.32 15.44 -3.73
C HIS A 133 6.95 16.78 -3.33
N ARG A 134 8.08 16.78 -2.62
CA ARG A 134 8.79 18.02 -2.33
C ARG A 134 9.58 18.49 -3.56
N GLU A 135 9.68 19.81 -3.69
CA GLU A 135 10.37 20.44 -4.82
C GLU A 135 11.90 20.28 -4.73
N ASP A 136 12.44 20.32 -3.52
CA ASP A 136 13.88 20.23 -3.23
C ASP A 136 14.44 18.80 -3.32
N THR A 137 13.57 17.78 -3.35
CA THR A 137 13.94 16.37 -3.54
C THR A 137 13.73 15.86 -4.97
N LYS A 138 13.37 16.72 -5.93
CA LYS A 138 13.21 16.33 -7.34
C LYS A 138 14.47 15.65 -7.90
N GLY A 139 14.29 14.62 -8.70
CA GLY A 139 15.39 13.83 -9.29
C GLY A 139 15.96 12.74 -8.37
N VAL A 140 15.49 12.63 -7.13
CA VAL A 140 15.82 11.49 -6.26
C VAL A 140 14.98 10.28 -6.67
N GLY A 141 15.64 9.23 -7.17
CA GLY A 141 15.00 7.95 -7.43
C GLY A 141 14.85 7.15 -6.14
N LEU A 142 13.62 6.71 -5.83
CA LEU A 142 13.38 5.90 -4.63
C LEU A 142 14.02 4.51 -4.74
N LEU A 143 14.45 3.99 -3.58
CA LEU A 143 14.85 2.59 -3.43
C LEU A 143 13.66 1.67 -3.77
N SER A 144 13.92 0.55 -4.44
CA SER A 144 12.85 -0.41 -4.74
C SER A 144 12.28 -0.97 -3.44
N PHE A 145 10.95 -1.05 -3.34
CA PHE A 145 10.29 -1.56 -2.15
C PHE A 145 10.65 -3.03 -1.84
N VAL A 146 11.03 -3.80 -2.88
CA VAL A 146 11.56 -5.17 -2.73
C VAL A 146 12.88 -5.18 -1.96
N GLN A 147 13.72 -4.14 -2.10
CA GLN A 147 15.00 -4.04 -1.39
C GLN A 147 14.80 -3.63 0.08
N SER A 148 13.82 -2.77 0.36
CA SER A 148 13.49 -2.38 1.75
C SER A 148 12.76 -3.50 2.50
N PHE A 149 11.79 -4.17 1.87
CA PHE A 149 10.93 -5.17 2.49
C PHE A 149 10.77 -6.41 1.62
N PRO A 150 11.84 -7.20 1.43
CA PRO A 150 11.77 -8.42 0.63
C PRO A 150 10.76 -9.42 1.18
N ASN A 151 10.43 -9.37 2.48
CA ASN A 151 9.47 -10.28 3.13
C ASN A 151 8.05 -10.17 2.60
N LYS A 152 7.73 -9.09 1.87
CA LYS A 152 6.45 -8.92 1.16
C LYS A 152 6.42 -9.59 -0.22
N PHE A 153 7.55 -10.10 -0.70
CA PHE A 153 7.68 -10.57 -2.08
C PHE A 153 8.16 -12.02 -2.19
N ILE A 154 8.84 -12.55 -1.17
CA ILE A 154 9.47 -13.86 -1.20
C ILE A 154 8.96 -14.76 -0.06
N ASP A 155 8.99 -16.07 -0.29
CA ASP A 155 8.66 -17.08 0.71
C ASP A 155 9.51 -16.88 1.98
N ARG A 156 8.85 -16.93 3.15
CA ARG A 156 9.50 -16.86 4.46
C ARG A 156 10.62 -17.89 4.65
N GLN A 157 10.57 -19.03 3.97
CA GLN A 157 11.61 -20.06 4.03
C GLN A 157 12.94 -19.59 3.40
N VAL A 158 12.89 -18.72 2.38
CA VAL A 158 14.10 -18.19 1.71
C VAL A 158 14.97 -17.40 2.69
N PHE A 159 14.38 -16.71 3.67
CA PHE A 159 15.13 -15.98 4.68
C PHE A 159 15.98 -16.85 5.61
N ARG A 160 15.62 -18.13 5.78
CA ARG A 160 16.43 -19.08 6.56
C ARG A 160 17.73 -19.38 5.83
N HIS A 161 17.62 -19.69 4.53
CA HIS A 161 18.79 -19.90 3.67
C HIS A 161 19.62 -18.63 3.50
N LEU A 162 18.98 -17.46 3.34
CA LEU A 162 19.69 -16.17 3.27
C LEU A 162 20.51 -15.90 4.53
N ARG A 163 19.96 -16.20 5.71
CA ARG A 163 20.69 -16.01 6.97
C ARG A 163 21.89 -16.93 7.06
N GLU A 164 21.74 -18.20 6.68
CA GLU A 164 22.83 -19.17 6.63
C GLU A 164 23.94 -18.70 5.68
N GLU A 165 23.59 -18.38 4.43
CA GLU A 165 24.52 -17.91 3.40
C GLU A 165 25.27 -16.64 3.84
N CYS A 166 24.55 -15.65 4.38
CA CYS A 166 25.15 -14.40 4.83
C CYS A 166 26.07 -14.56 6.04
N THR A 167 25.83 -15.56 6.89
CA THR A 167 26.63 -15.81 8.11
C THR A 167 27.86 -16.65 7.81
N ILE A 168 27.75 -17.66 6.93
CA ILE A 168 28.81 -18.64 6.68
C ILE A 168 29.71 -18.21 5.52
N VAL A 169 29.12 -17.69 4.44
CA VAL A 169 29.83 -17.50 3.16
C VAL A 169 30.31 -16.04 3.02
N PRO A 170 31.61 -15.82 2.74
CA PRO A 170 32.15 -14.49 2.45
C PRO A 170 31.45 -13.82 1.27
N GLU A 171 31.25 -12.49 1.33
CA GLU A 171 30.43 -11.73 0.37
C GLU A 171 30.78 -11.99 -1.12
N GLY A 172 32.06 -12.14 -1.45
CA GLY A 172 32.53 -12.41 -2.83
C GLY A 172 32.34 -13.85 -3.32
N SER A 173 31.94 -14.78 -2.44
CA SER A 173 31.75 -16.21 -2.75
C SER A 173 30.29 -16.66 -2.62
N ARG A 174 29.38 -15.73 -2.30
CA ARG A 174 27.96 -16.05 -2.11
C ARG A 174 27.30 -16.46 -3.42
N MET A 175 26.42 -17.45 -3.34
CA MET A 175 25.62 -17.89 -4.47
C MET A 175 24.18 -17.33 -4.41
N PRO A 176 23.56 -17.01 -5.55
CA PRO A 176 22.15 -16.64 -5.59
C PRO A 176 21.25 -17.77 -5.07
N ILE A 177 20.31 -17.44 -4.20
CA ILE A 177 19.31 -18.38 -3.72
C ILE A 177 18.14 -18.40 -4.71
N VAL A 178 17.92 -19.56 -5.33
CA VAL A 178 16.86 -19.74 -6.32
C VAL A 178 15.52 -19.83 -5.61
N ILE A 179 14.59 -18.95 -5.99
CA ILE A 179 13.20 -19.01 -5.51
C ILE A 179 12.47 -20.07 -6.35
N PRO A 180 11.87 -21.10 -5.72
CA PRO A 180 11.15 -22.12 -6.46
C PRO A 180 9.91 -21.55 -7.15
N ARG A 181 9.60 -22.08 -8.32
CA ARG A 181 8.41 -21.74 -9.10
C ARG A 181 7.12 -22.04 -8.33
N ASP A 182 7.02 -23.28 -7.85
CA ASP A 182 5.82 -23.83 -7.22
C ASP A 182 5.98 -23.80 -5.71
N TYR A 183 5.81 -22.62 -5.11
CA TYR A 183 5.91 -22.44 -3.66
C TYR A 183 4.56 -22.18 -3.01
N THR A 184 3.64 -21.44 -3.65
CA THR A 184 2.32 -21.12 -3.07
C THR A 184 1.31 -22.25 -3.21
N ALA A 185 1.30 -22.91 -4.36
CA ALA A 185 0.46 -24.07 -4.67
C ALA A 185 1.17 -25.03 -5.66
N SER A 186 0.52 -26.15 -5.94
CA SER A 186 0.95 -27.13 -6.96
C SER A 186 0.07 -27.02 -8.20
N GLU A 187 0.44 -27.73 -9.28
CA GLU A 187 -0.35 -27.83 -10.52
C GLU A 187 -1.77 -28.41 -10.33
N LEU A 188 -2.05 -29.02 -9.17
CA LEU A 188 -3.39 -29.48 -8.81
C LEU A 188 -4.38 -28.32 -8.57
N GLU A 189 -3.87 -27.14 -8.20
CA GLU A 189 -4.66 -25.93 -8.03
C GLU A 189 -4.77 -25.19 -9.37
N PRO A 190 -5.93 -25.13 -10.03
CA PRO A 190 -6.04 -24.51 -11.36
C PRO A 190 -5.62 -23.03 -11.38
N GLU A 191 -5.88 -22.27 -10.31
CA GLU A 191 -5.46 -20.87 -10.24
C GLU A 191 -3.93 -20.73 -10.17
N HIS A 192 -3.19 -21.77 -9.75
CA HIS A 192 -1.72 -21.77 -9.73
C HIS A 192 -1.12 -21.53 -11.11
N ARG A 193 -1.80 -21.87 -12.20
CA ARG A 193 -1.31 -21.61 -13.56
C ARG A 193 -0.98 -20.13 -13.83
N LEU A 194 -1.55 -19.20 -13.06
CA LEU A 194 -1.29 -17.76 -13.18
C LEU A 194 -0.33 -17.24 -12.11
N TRP A 195 0.43 -18.09 -11.42
CA TRP A 195 1.43 -17.67 -10.43
C TRP A 195 2.38 -16.61 -11.00
N TYR A 196 2.84 -16.79 -12.25
CA TYR A 196 3.81 -15.91 -12.91
C TYR A 196 3.26 -14.49 -13.19
N PHE A 197 1.94 -14.32 -13.20
CA PHE A 197 1.31 -13.00 -13.32
C PHE A 197 1.01 -12.41 -11.95
N ARG A 198 0.39 -13.21 -11.08
CA ARG A 198 -0.10 -12.75 -9.76
C ARG A 198 1.04 -12.44 -8.80
N GLU A 199 2.10 -13.24 -8.86
CA GLU A 199 3.21 -13.24 -7.90
C GLU A 199 4.48 -12.56 -8.43
N ASP A 200 4.42 -12.02 -9.65
CA ASP A 200 5.50 -11.24 -10.24
C ASP A 200 5.79 -9.98 -9.39
N PHE A 201 7.08 -9.71 -9.18
CA PHE A 201 7.50 -8.58 -8.36
C PHE A 201 7.18 -7.26 -9.04
N GLY A 202 7.35 -7.18 -10.37
CA GLY A 202 7.08 -5.97 -11.15
C GLY A 202 5.61 -5.58 -11.13
N VAL A 203 4.70 -6.54 -11.28
CA VAL A 203 3.25 -6.31 -11.21
C VAL A 203 2.83 -5.81 -9.83
N ASN A 204 3.31 -6.45 -8.75
CA ASN A 204 3.00 -6.02 -7.38
C ASN A 204 3.66 -4.66 -7.04
N LEU A 205 4.87 -4.41 -7.53
CA LEU A 205 5.56 -3.12 -7.38
C LEU A 205 4.81 -2.01 -8.11
N TYR A 206 4.35 -2.24 -9.34
CA TYR A 206 3.56 -1.27 -10.11
C TYR A 206 2.30 -0.86 -9.33
N HIS A 207 1.61 -1.84 -8.76
CA HIS A 207 0.42 -1.60 -7.94
C HIS A 207 0.75 -0.78 -6.68
N TRP A 208 1.83 -1.10 -5.96
CA TRP A 208 2.29 -0.31 -4.81
C TRP A 208 2.71 1.12 -5.18
N GLN A 209 3.50 1.28 -6.25
CA GLN A 209 4.03 2.56 -6.71
C GLN A 209 2.92 3.55 -7.07
N ARG A 210 1.78 3.06 -7.56
CA ARG A 210 0.59 3.89 -7.78
C ARG A 210 0.21 4.66 -6.51
N TYR A 211 0.26 4.04 -5.33
CA TYR A 211 -0.10 4.69 -4.06
C TYR A 211 0.98 5.64 -3.53
N LEU A 212 2.22 5.53 -4.03
CA LEU A 212 3.25 6.54 -3.79
C LEU A 212 3.03 7.79 -4.64
N VAL A 213 2.57 7.64 -5.89
CA VAL A 213 2.32 8.75 -6.83
C VAL A 213 0.94 9.38 -6.62
N TYR A 214 -0.07 8.57 -6.32
CA TYR A 214 -1.46 8.98 -6.08
C TYR A 214 -1.91 8.59 -4.66
N PRO A 215 -1.35 9.22 -3.62
CA PRO A 215 -1.73 8.94 -2.24
C PRO A 215 -3.22 9.24 -1.99
N LEU A 216 -3.79 8.57 -1.00
CA LEU A 216 -5.22 8.68 -0.67
C LEU A 216 -5.54 9.93 0.18
N GLU A 217 -4.64 10.32 1.06
CA GLU A 217 -4.85 11.39 2.05
C GLU A 217 -3.55 12.16 2.29
N ALA A 218 -3.64 13.50 2.33
CA ALA A 218 -2.56 14.41 2.73
C ALA A 218 -3.17 15.81 2.92
N THR A 219 -2.70 16.57 3.93
CA THR A 219 -3.24 17.93 4.15
C THR A 219 -2.92 18.86 2.98
N GLU A 220 -1.76 18.69 2.36
CA GLU A 220 -1.39 19.47 1.19
C GLU A 220 -2.11 18.99 -0.07
N ARG A 221 -3.07 19.79 -0.56
CA ARG A 221 -3.97 19.41 -1.66
C ARG A 221 -3.25 18.90 -2.91
N ARG A 222 -2.12 19.50 -3.34
CA ARG A 222 -1.40 19.07 -4.57
C ARG A 222 -0.85 17.63 -4.48
N VAL A 223 -0.72 17.07 -3.28
CA VAL A 223 -0.27 15.70 -3.07
C VAL A 223 -1.37 14.72 -3.47
N VAL A 224 -2.63 14.98 -3.12
CA VAL A 224 -3.78 14.09 -3.41
C VAL A 224 -4.50 14.46 -4.72
N PHE A 225 -4.75 15.74 -4.95
CA PHE A 225 -5.58 16.25 -6.06
C PHE A 225 -4.77 16.37 -7.36
N LYS A 226 -4.39 15.21 -7.91
CA LYS A 226 -3.77 15.09 -9.23
C LYS A 226 -4.83 15.00 -10.32
N GLU A 227 -4.49 15.48 -11.51
CA GLU A 227 -5.39 15.48 -12.67
C GLU A 227 -5.85 14.05 -13.00
N ARG A 228 -7.17 13.87 -13.12
CA ARG A 228 -7.83 12.63 -13.56
C ARG A 228 -7.43 11.37 -12.77
N ARG A 229 -7.17 11.51 -11.46
CA ARG A 229 -6.72 10.40 -10.60
C ARG A 229 -7.75 9.29 -10.44
N GLY A 230 -9.03 9.64 -10.36
CA GLY A 230 -10.14 8.70 -10.23
C GLY A 230 -10.41 7.96 -11.53
N GLU A 231 -10.28 8.64 -12.66
CA GLU A 231 -10.32 7.97 -13.96
C GLU A 231 -9.14 7.03 -14.14
N LEU A 232 -7.93 7.47 -13.76
CA LEU A 232 -6.73 6.63 -13.83
C LEU A 232 -6.82 5.41 -12.90
N PHE A 233 -7.43 5.54 -11.71
CA PHE A 233 -7.76 4.41 -10.84
C PHE A 233 -8.53 3.34 -11.61
N TYR A 234 -9.63 3.73 -12.27
CA TYR A 234 -10.43 2.79 -13.04
C TYR A 234 -9.67 2.20 -14.22
N TYR A 235 -9.01 3.05 -14.99
CA TYR A 235 -8.28 2.64 -16.17
C TYR A 235 -7.18 1.63 -15.84
N MET A 236 -6.43 1.87 -14.76
CA MET A 236 -5.38 0.95 -14.31
C MET A 236 -5.95 -0.43 -14.00
N TYR A 237 -7.01 -0.51 -13.20
CA TYR A 237 -7.61 -1.81 -12.86
C TYR A 237 -8.35 -2.47 -14.04
N GLU A 238 -8.90 -1.67 -14.96
CA GLU A 238 -9.46 -2.17 -16.22
C GLU A 238 -8.37 -2.86 -17.06
N GLN A 239 -7.18 -2.24 -17.18
CA GLN A 239 -6.04 -2.82 -17.90
C GLN A 239 -5.47 -4.05 -17.19
N ILE A 240 -5.33 -4.03 -15.86
CA ILE A 240 -4.90 -5.18 -15.07
C ILE A 240 -5.84 -6.37 -15.29
N LEU A 241 -7.16 -6.16 -15.21
CA LEU A 241 -8.14 -7.22 -15.42
C LEU A 241 -8.21 -7.70 -16.87
N ALA A 242 -8.03 -6.81 -17.84
CA ALA A 242 -7.96 -7.22 -19.25
C ALA A 242 -6.77 -8.16 -19.47
N ARG A 243 -5.58 -7.78 -18.99
CA ARG A 243 -4.37 -8.61 -19.06
C ARG A 243 -4.53 -9.92 -18.30
N TYR A 244 -5.04 -9.87 -17.07
CA TYR A 244 -5.32 -11.06 -16.28
C TYR A 244 -6.25 -12.04 -17.01
N ASN A 245 -7.33 -11.55 -17.63
CA ASN A 245 -8.24 -12.41 -18.38
C ASN A 245 -7.60 -13.01 -19.65
N VAL A 246 -6.72 -12.27 -20.34
CA VAL A 246 -5.94 -12.82 -21.46
C VAL A 246 -5.05 -13.97 -20.96
N GLU A 247 -4.33 -13.78 -19.85
CA GLU A 247 -3.53 -14.85 -19.24
C GLU A 247 -4.38 -16.05 -18.81
N ARG A 248 -5.59 -15.82 -18.27
CA ARG A 248 -6.54 -16.90 -17.96
C ARG A 248 -6.89 -17.72 -19.18
N PHE A 249 -7.24 -17.07 -20.29
CA PHE A 249 -7.56 -17.77 -21.54
C PHE A 249 -6.38 -18.57 -22.08
N CYS A 250 -5.16 -18.00 -22.05
CA CYS A 250 -3.93 -18.70 -22.42
C CYS A 250 -3.67 -19.96 -21.57
N ASN A 251 -4.12 -19.96 -20.31
CA ASN A 251 -3.95 -21.05 -19.35
C ASN A 251 -5.20 -21.94 -19.19
N LYS A 252 -6.13 -21.90 -20.15
CA LYS A 252 -7.37 -22.71 -20.17
C LYS A 252 -8.24 -22.48 -18.93
N LEU A 253 -8.27 -21.25 -18.43
CA LEU A 253 -9.19 -20.81 -17.39
C LEU A 253 -10.28 -19.91 -18.00
N PRO A 254 -11.52 -19.95 -17.48
CA PRO A 254 -12.56 -19.04 -17.92
C PRO A 254 -12.22 -17.61 -17.51
N ARG A 255 -12.98 -16.65 -18.04
CA ARG A 255 -12.95 -15.25 -17.56
C ARG A 255 -13.16 -15.24 -16.04
N VAL A 256 -12.46 -14.35 -15.34
CA VAL A 256 -12.63 -14.19 -13.89
C VAL A 256 -14.09 -13.86 -13.54
N GLU A 257 -14.65 -14.58 -12.58
CA GLU A 257 -16.01 -14.36 -12.08
C GLU A 257 -16.03 -13.20 -11.08
N PRO A 258 -16.87 -12.17 -11.26
CA PRO A 258 -17.01 -11.09 -10.30
C PRO A 258 -17.45 -11.59 -8.90
N LEU A 259 -16.89 -11.00 -7.84
CA LEU A 259 -17.38 -11.17 -6.48
C LEU A 259 -18.46 -10.12 -6.18
N ASN A 260 -19.66 -10.33 -6.72
CA ASN A 260 -20.80 -9.41 -6.58
C ASN A 260 -21.77 -9.81 -5.46
N ASN A 261 -21.80 -11.09 -5.07
CA ASN A 261 -22.55 -11.58 -3.92
C ASN A 261 -21.62 -11.81 -2.72
N LEU A 262 -21.60 -10.84 -1.80
CA LEU A 262 -20.75 -10.87 -0.60
C LEU A 262 -21.15 -11.95 0.43
N ARG A 263 -22.29 -12.62 0.24
CA ARG A 263 -22.80 -13.66 1.16
C ARG A 263 -22.50 -15.08 0.69
N GLU A 264 -21.99 -15.24 -0.52
CA GLU A 264 -21.52 -16.51 -1.05
C GLU A 264 -20.11 -16.85 -0.58
N PHE A 265 -19.74 -18.12 -0.74
CA PHE A 265 -18.39 -18.59 -0.46
C PHE A 265 -17.42 -18.12 -1.54
N ILE A 266 -16.28 -17.59 -1.10
CA ILE A 266 -15.09 -17.42 -1.93
C ILE A 266 -14.46 -18.81 -2.05
N LYS A 267 -14.64 -19.43 -3.21
CA LYS A 267 -14.18 -20.81 -3.48
C LYS A 267 -12.67 -20.91 -3.42
N GLU A 268 -11.98 -19.93 -3.98
CA GLU A 268 -10.54 -19.91 -4.15
C GLU A 268 -9.83 -19.58 -2.82
N GLY A 269 -9.14 -20.56 -2.22
CA GLY A 269 -8.16 -20.32 -1.18
C GLY A 269 -6.85 -19.75 -1.74
N TYR A 270 -6.04 -19.17 -0.86
CA TYR A 270 -4.70 -18.73 -1.21
C TYR A 270 -3.77 -18.78 0.01
N PHE A 271 -2.63 -19.45 -0.15
CA PHE A 271 -1.63 -19.64 0.90
C PHE A 271 -0.32 -18.99 0.47
N PRO A 272 -0.08 -17.72 0.85
CA PRO A 272 0.97 -16.89 0.27
C PRO A 272 2.40 -17.35 0.59
N LYS A 273 2.59 -18.20 1.61
CA LYS A 273 3.89 -18.61 2.19
C LYS A 273 4.78 -17.48 2.70
N MET A 274 4.30 -16.24 2.66
CA MET A 274 4.90 -15.09 3.30
C MET A 274 4.48 -15.02 4.78
N GLU A 275 4.74 -13.89 5.45
CA GLU A 275 4.34 -13.66 6.85
C GLU A 275 2.83 -13.40 7.04
N TRP A 276 2.05 -13.38 5.96
CA TRP A 276 0.62 -13.10 5.97
C TRP A 276 -0.22 -14.38 6.20
N PRO A 277 -1.36 -14.27 6.92
CA PRO A 277 -2.30 -15.36 7.07
C PRO A 277 -2.86 -15.83 5.72
N PRO A 278 -3.11 -17.14 5.56
CA PRO A 278 -3.77 -17.67 4.37
C PRO A 278 -5.29 -17.43 4.41
N ARG A 279 -5.93 -17.57 3.24
CA ARG A 279 -7.37 -17.78 3.15
C ARG A 279 -7.63 -19.22 2.72
N PHE A 280 -8.45 -19.95 3.45
CA PHE A 280 -8.82 -21.33 3.10
C PHE A 280 -9.87 -21.35 1.98
N ASP A 281 -9.97 -22.48 1.29
CA ASP A 281 -11.02 -22.68 0.29
C ASP A 281 -12.40 -22.55 0.93
N ASN A 282 -13.38 -22.10 0.12
CA ASN A 282 -14.76 -21.90 0.55
C ASN A 282 -14.85 -21.02 1.81
N THR A 283 -14.10 -19.93 1.84
CA THR A 283 -14.18 -18.94 2.92
C THR A 283 -15.44 -18.09 2.74
N LYS A 284 -16.20 -17.91 3.81
CA LYS A 284 -17.37 -17.01 3.83
C LYS A 284 -16.99 -15.69 4.48
N LEU A 285 -17.41 -14.58 3.87
CA LEU A 285 -17.27 -13.27 4.50
C LEU A 285 -18.22 -13.13 5.70
N SER A 286 -17.80 -12.35 6.67
CA SER A 286 -18.58 -12.01 7.87
C SER A 286 -18.39 -10.54 8.22
N ASP A 287 -19.20 -10.04 9.16
CA ASP A 287 -19.06 -8.68 9.66
C ASP A 287 -17.71 -8.52 10.37
N VAL A 288 -17.03 -7.40 10.13
CA VAL A 288 -15.71 -7.13 10.70
C VAL A 288 -15.87 -6.24 11.94
N LYS A 289 -15.45 -6.73 13.11
CA LYS A 289 -15.53 -6.01 14.39
C LYS A 289 -14.17 -6.04 15.08
N ARG A 290 -13.24 -5.22 14.56
CA ARG A 290 -11.86 -5.13 15.00
C ARG A 290 -11.61 -3.76 15.63
N TYR A 291 -11.81 -3.69 16.95
CA TYR A 291 -11.72 -2.45 17.72
C TYR A 291 -10.33 -1.82 17.69
N GLN A 292 -9.28 -2.63 17.78
CA GLN A 292 -7.89 -2.19 17.72
C GLN A 292 -7.52 -1.58 16.36
N ASP A 293 -8.18 -2.02 15.28
CA ASP A 293 -8.01 -1.47 13.94
C ASP A 293 -9.03 -0.35 13.65
N GLN A 294 -9.85 0.01 14.65
CA GLN A 294 -10.95 0.98 14.56
C GLN A 294 -11.92 0.66 13.41
N LEU A 295 -12.15 -0.63 13.15
CA LEU A 295 -12.95 -1.12 12.04
C LEU A 295 -14.12 -1.94 12.56
N ILE A 296 -15.29 -1.30 12.62
CA ILE A 296 -16.56 -1.94 13.01
C ILE A 296 -17.54 -1.72 11.87
N LEU A 297 -17.67 -2.72 11.00
CA LEU A 297 -18.47 -2.63 9.78
C LEU A 297 -19.15 -3.96 9.48
N ASP A 298 -20.44 -3.92 9.14
CA ASP A 298 -21.18 -5.08 8.68
C ASP A 298 -21.16 -5.22 7.15
N ILE A 299 -21.42 -6.42 6.63
CA ILE A 299 -21.53 -6.67 5.18
C ILE A 299 -22.63 -5.79 4.56
N GLY A 300 -23.69 -5.50 5.33
CA GLY A 300 -24.78 -4.63 4.91
C GLY A 300 -24.32 -3.21 4.59
N CYS A 301 -23.28 -2.67 5.23
CA CYS A 301 -22.67 -1.39 4.89
C CYS A 301 -22.13 -1.40 3.46
N LEU A 302 -21.39 -2.46 3.09
CA LEU A 302 -20.87 -2.60 1.72
C LEU A 302 -21.99 -2.66 0.71
N GLN A 303 -23.05 -3.43 1.00
CA GLN A 303 -24.22 -3.53 0.15
C GLN A 303 -24.94 -2.19 -0.01
N ARG A 304 -25.10 -1.42 1.08
CA ARG A 304 -25.68 -0.06 1.02
C ARG A 304 -24.85 0.88 0.17
N TRP A 305 -23.52 0.86 0.27
CA TRP A 305 -22.67 1.68 -0.58
C TRP A 305 -22.75 1.27 -2.05
N MET A 306 -22.79 -0.03 -2.34
CA MET A 306 -23.04 -0.52 -3.70
C MET A 306 -24.35 0.03 -4.27
N ASP A 307 -25.45 -0.04 -3.51
CA ASP A 307 -26.77 0.46 -3.92
C ASP A 307 -26.77 1.99 -4.14
N LEU A 308 -26.12 2.74 -3.26
CA LEU A 308 -25.99 4.20 -3.40
C LEU A 308 -25.17 4.59 -4.63
N ILE A 309 -24.11 3.84 -4.95
CA ILE A 309 -23.32 4.05 -6.15
C ILE A 309 -24.13 3.71 -7.41
N TYR A 310 -24.88 2.61 -7.40
CA TYR A 310 -25.82 2.29 -8.50
C TYR A 310 -26.84 3.40 -8.73
N LYS A 311 -27.43 3.92 -7.64
CA LYS A 311 -28.37 5.03 -7.69
C LYS A 311 -27.73 6.28 -8.28
N ALA A 312 -26.54 6.67 -7.80
CA ALA A 312 -25.81 7.82 -8.32
C ALA A 312 -25.52 7.72 -9.83
N ILE A 313 -25.15 6.53 -10.30
CA ILE A 313 -24.93 6.25 -11.73
C ILE A 313 -26.25 6.42 -12.51
N SER A 314 -27.35 5.87 -12.01
CA SER A 314 -28.67 6.00 -12.67
C SER A 314 -29.15 7.45 -12.74
N GLU A 315 -28.83 8.26 -11.73
CA GLU A 315 -29.22 9.67 -11.65
C GLU A 315 -28.27 10.61 -12.41
N GLY A 316 -27.08 10.13 -12.80
CA GLY A 316 -26.05 10.92 -13.47
C GLY A 316 -25.41 12.02 -12.61
N SER A 317 -25.52 11.91 -11.28
CA SER A 317 -25.03 12.93 -10.34
C SER A 317 -24.81 12.37 -8.94
N VAL A 318 -24.02 13.07 -8.14
CA VAL A 318 -23.77 12.78 -6.72
C VAL A 318 -23.99 14.00 -5.85
N ILE A 319 -24.12 13.78 -4.54
CA ILE A 319 -24.27 14.81 -3.52
C ILE A 319 -22.91 15.00 -2.85
N ASP A 320 -22.38 16.23 -2.83
CA ASP A 320 -21.16 16.56 -2.09
C ASP A 320 -21.44 16.80 -0.59
N GLU A 321 -20.40 17.01 0.22
CA GLU A 321 -20.54 17.30 1.65
C GLU A 321 -21.32 18.60 1.96
N SER A 322 -21.43 19.51 0.99
CA SER A 322 -22.22 20.75 1.09
C SER A 322 -23.67 20.55 0.63
N VAL A 323 -24.09 19.31 0.37
CA VAL A 323 -25.43 18.94 -0.11
C VAL A 323 -25.73 19.48 -1.52
N ASN A 324 -24.71 19.85 -2.28
CA ASN A 324 -24.87 20.24 -3.68
C ASN A 324 -24.88 19.01 -4.59
N ARG A 325 -25.70 19.07 -5.64
CA ARG A 325 -25.74 18.04 -6.67
C ARG A 325 -24.70 18.34 -7.75
N ILE A 326 -23.66 17.53 -7.84
CA ILE A 326 -22.61 17.65 -8.87
C ILE A 326 -22.79 16.55 -9.93
N PRO A 327 -22.48 16.84 -11.22
CA PRO A 327 -22.51 15.82 -12.27
C PRO A 327 -21.58 14.65 -11.93
N LEU A 328 -22.05 13.43 -12.19
CA LEU A 328 -21.22 12.25 -12.04
C LEU A 328 -20.53 11.94 -13.36
N ASP A 329 -19.20 11.89 -13.33
CA ASP A 329 -18.36 11.36 -14.39
C ASP A 329 -17.43 10.26 -13.84
N ILE A 330 -16.56 9.72 -14.71
CA ILE A 330 -15.65 8.63 -14.34
C ILE A 330 -14.59 9.06 -13.32
N GLU A 331 -14.21 10.34 -13.31
CA GLU A 331 -13.25 10.89 -12.35
C GLU A 331 -13.87 10.92 -10.94
N VAL A 332 -15.06 11.51 -10.83
CA VAL A 332 -15.82 11.56 -9.58
C VAL A 332 -16.14 10.15 -9.08
N LEU A 333 -16.58 9.25 -9.97
CA LEU A 333 -16.88 7.86 -9.62
C LEU A 333 -15.63 7.13 -9.10
N GLY A 334 -14.47 7.35 -9.73
CA GLY A 334 -13.22 6.71 -9.31
C GLY A 334 -12.80 7.16 -7.91
N ASN A 335 -12.91 8.46 -7.65
CA ASN A 335 -12.66 9.03 -6.32
C ASN A 335 -13.65 8.52 -5.26
N ILE A 336 -14.90 8.19 -5.64
CA ILE A 336 -15.88 7.56 -4.74
C ILE A 336 -15.54 6.11 -4.45
N ILE A 337 -15.27 5.29 -5.47
CA ILE A 337 -15.11 3.84 -5.33
C ILE A 337 -13.84 3.50 -4.58
N GLU A 338 -12.71 4.09 -4.97
CA GLU A 338 -11.46 3.96 -4.22
C GLU A 338 -11.63 4.52 -2.80
N SER A 339 -12.30 5.66 -2.76
CA SER A 339 -12.33 6.64 -1.68
C SER A 339 -10.95 7.19 -1.32
N SER A 340 -10.83 8.50 -1.52
CA SER A 340 -9.69 9.33 -1.14
C SER A 340 -10.22 10.65 -0.60
N GLU A 341 -9.34 11.55 -0.15
CA GLU A 341 -9.71 12.92 0.21
C GLU A 341 -10.30 13.72 -0.98
N ALA A 342 -10.19 13.22 -2.21
CA ALA A 342 -10.85 13.76 -3.39
C ALA A 342 -12.28 13.24 -3.62
N SER A 343 -12.78 12.32 -2.80
CA SER A 343 -14.18 11.87 -2.86
C SER A 343 -15.11 13.02 -2.44
N PRO A 344 -16.20 13.29 -3.18
CA PRO A 344 -17.09 14.41 -2.90
C PRO A 344 -17.86 14.26 -1.59
N HIS A 345 -18.07 13.04 -1.09
CA HIS A 345 -18.77 12.77 0.17
C HIS A 345 -18.47 11.35 0.70
N ARG A 346 -17.35 11.19 1.43
CA ARG A 346 -16.89 9.87 1.93
C ARG A 346 -17.88 9.21 2.88
N ASN A 347 -18.52 9.98 3.76
CA ASN A 347 -19.48 9.43 4.72
C ASN A 347 -20.74 8.85 4.06
N LEU A 348 -21.17 9.40 2.92
CA LEU A 348 -22.35 8.95 2.20
C LEU A 348 -22.03 7.74 1.32
N TYR A 349 -20.99 7.82 0.49
CA TYR A 349 -20.68 6.80 -0.51
C TYR A 349 -19.68 5.73 -0.04
N GLY A 350 -19.04 5.95 1.11
CA GLY A 350 -18.14 4.99 1.74
C GLY A 350 -16.78 4.84 1.07
N GLU A 351 -16.20 3.65 1.26
CA GLU A 351 -14.88 3.27 0.74
C GLU A 351 -14.89 1.85 0.17
N LEU A 352 -15.77 1.62 -0.79
CA LEU A 352 -16.13 0.29 -1.25
C LEU A 352 -14.88 -0.55 -1.60
N HIS A 353 -13.97 -0.03 -2.43
CA HIS A 353 -12.74 -0.74 -2.83
C HIS A 353 -11.90 -1.21 -1.64
N ASN A 354 -11.54 -0.28 -0.75
CA ASN A 354 -10.64 -0.54 0.38
C ASN A 354 -11.28 -1.46 1.41
N MET A 355 -12.57 -1.25 1.72
CA MET A 355 -13.27 -2.08 2.68
C MET A 355 -13.54 -3.49 2.13
N GLY A 356 -13.85 -3.63 0.84
CA GLY A 356 -13.95 -4.96 0.22
C GLY A 356 -12.66 -5.77 0.34
N ASN A 357 -11.50 -5.14 0.10
CA ASN A 357 -10.20 -5.79 0.35
C ASN A 357 -10.05 -6.22 1.81
N LEU A 358 -10.41 -5.37 2.79
CA LEU A 358 -10.30 -5.71 4.20
C LEU A 358 -11.26 -6.82 4.65
N PHE A 359 -12.50 -6.86 4.14
CA PHE A 359 -13.44 -7.94 4.45
C PHE A 359 -12.88 -9.30 4.01
N ILE A 360 -12.28 -9.35 2.81
CA ILE A 360 -11.62 -10.57 2.33
C ILE A 360 -10.37 -10.87 3.16
N ALA A 361 -9.57 -9.86 3.50
CA ALA A 361 -8.33 -10.03 4.24
C ALA A 361 -8.53 -10.51 5.68
N TYR A 362 -9.62 -10.08 6.34
CA TYR A 362 -9.96 -10.46 7.72
C TYR A 362 -10.90 -11.66 7.80
N ALA A 363 -11.28 -12.28 6.70
CA ALA A 363 -12.26 -13.37 6.72
C ALA A 363 -11.85 -14.56 7.62
N HIS A 364 -10.57 -14.72 7.93
CA HIS A 364 -10.05 -15.74 8.85
C HIS A 364 -10.13 -15.33 10.33
N ASP A 365 -10.17 -14.03 10.66
CA ASP A 365 -10.27 -13.49 12.03
C ASP A 365 -11.01 -12.14 12.08
N PRO A 366 -12.32 -12.12 11.78
CA PRO A 366 -13.10 -10.89 11.60
C PRO A 366 -13.34 -10.10 12.90
N GLU A 367 -13.18 -10.75 14.06
CA GLU A 367 -13.45 -10.16 15.38
C GLU A 367 -12.19 -10.08 16.26
N HIS A 368 -11.01 -10.34 15.69
CA HIS A 368 -9.73 -10.34 16.41
C HIS A 368 -9.65 -11.36 17.56
N ARG A 369 -10.39 -12.46 17.49
CA ARG A 369 -10.41 -13.49 18.53
C ARG A 369 -9.11 -14.28 18.57
N HIS A 370 -8.38 -14.30 17.45
CA HIS A 370 -7.15 -15.06 17.28
C HIS A 370 -5.90 -14.18 17.26
N LEU A 371 -6.05 -12.88 17.50
CA LEU A 371 -4.98 -11.88 17.44
C LEU A 371 -4.25 -11.84 16.08
N GLU A 372 -4.90 -12.34 15.02
CA GLU A 372 -4.31 -12.42 13.68
C GLU A 372 -4.39 -11.06 12.98
N THR A 373 -3.46 -10.84 12.04
CA THR A 373 -3.42 -9.66 11.18
C THR A 373 -4.22 -9.88 9.89
N PHE A 374 -4.25 -8.92 8.96
CA PHE A 374 -4.94 -9.08 7.67
C PHE A 374 -4.15 -10.00 6.71
N GLY A 375 -4.84 -10.74 5.85
CA GLY A 375 -4.23 -11.48 4.74
C GLY A 375 -3.68 -10.58 3.61
N VAL A 376 -3.00 -11.16 2.62
CA VAL A 376 -2.27 -10.42 1.57
C VAL A 376 -3.10 -9.42 0.76
N ILE A 377 -4.40 -9.67 0.57
CA ILE A 377 -5.31 -8.75 -0.13
C ILE A 377 -5.54 -7.45 0.65
N GLY A 378 -5.30 -7.47 1.96
CA GLY A 378 -5.38 -6.29 2.83
C GLY A 378 -4.18 -5.37 2.70
N ASP A 379 -3.13 -5.74 1.96
CA ASP A 379 -1.92 -4.94 1.74
C ASP A 379 -1.71 -4.68 0.25
N LEU A 380 -1.73 -3.41 -0.13
CA LEU A 380 -1.63 -3.00 -1.53
C LEU A 380 -0.30 -3.37 -2.19
N SER A 381 0.75 -3.71 -1.44
CA SER A 381 1.99 -4.25 -2.03
C SER A 381 1.95 -5.75 -2.32
N THR A 382 0.94 -6.47 -1.82
CA THR A 382 0.80 -7.93 -1.97
C THR A 382 -0.54 -8.38 -2.53
N ALA A 383 -1.53 -7.48 -2.64
CA ALA A 383 -2.90 -7.84 -2.94
C ALA A 383 -3.10 -8.55 -4.27
N MET A 384 -2.31 -8.18 -5.29
CA MET A 384 -2.39 -8.78 -6.63
C MET A 384 -1.99 -10.27 -6.67
N ARG A 385 -1.37 -10.78 -5.61
CA ARG A 385 -1.01 -12.20 -5.48
C ARG A 385 -2.24 -13.09 -5.31
N ASP A 386 -3.29 -12.55 -4.71
CA ASP A 386 -4.48 -13.31 -4.33
C ASP A 386 -5.48 -13.44 -5.51
N PRO A 387 -5.98 -14.63 -5.87
CA PRO A 387 -7.03 -14.77 -6.89
C PRO A 387 -8.30 -13.94 -6.59
N ALA A 388 -8.67 -13.79 -5.32
CA ALA A 388 -9.86 -13.05 -4.91
C ALA A 388 -9.75 -11.55 -5.21
N PHE A 389 -8.54 -11.01 -5.32
CA PHE A 389 -8.31 -9.62 -5.72
C PHE A 389 -8.93 -9.34 -7.10
N TYR A 390 -8.71 -10.24 -8.06
CA TYR A 390 -9.23 -10.08 -9.42
C TYR A 390 -10.74 -10.26 -9.48
N ARG A 391 -11.31 -11.13 -8.65
CA ARG A 391 -12.78 -11.29 -8.52
C ARG A 391 -13.41 -10.02 -7.94
N TRP A 392 -12.81 -9.46 -6.89
CA TRP A 392 -13.26 -8.21 -6.28
C TRP A 392 -13.19 -7.03 -7.26
N HIS A 393 -12.06 -6.88 -7.96
CA HIS A 393 -11.91 -5.80 -8.93
C HIS A 393 -12.82 -6.00 -10.16
N ALA A 394 -13.10 -7.23 -10.56
CA ALA A 394 -14.07 -7.51 -11.61
C ALA A 394 -15.49 -7.06 -11.23
N ASN A 395 -15.86 -7.12 -9.95
CA ASN A 395 -17.10 -6.53 -9.43
C ASN A 395 -17.06 -4.99 -9.52
N LEU A 396 -15.97 -4.36 -9.06
CA LEU A 396 -15.83 -2.89 -9.12
C LEU A 396 -15.86 -2.33 -10.55
N GLN A 397 -15.35 -3.08 -11.53
CA GLN A 397 -15.40 -2.66 -12.94
C GLN A 397 -16.80 -2.65 -13.54
N ILE A 398 -17.80 -3.26 -12.90
CA ILE A 398 -19.20 -3.18 -13.34
C ILE A 398 -19.67 -1.72 -13.31
N TYR A 399 -19.32 -0.96 -12.27
CA TYR A 399 -19.70 0.45 -12.12
C TYR A 399 -19.13 1.34 -13.23
N SER A 400 -17.85 1.16 -13.59
CA SER A 400 -17.21 1.87 -14.71
C SER A 400 -17.92 1.59 -16.04
N LYS A 401 -18.32 0.33 -16.29
CA LYS A 401 -19.05 0.00 -17.52
C LYS A 401 -20.44 0.64 -17.54
N LEU A 402 -21.14 0.65 -16.41
CA LEU A 402 -22.47 1.23 -16.31
C LEU A 402 -22.45 2.74 -16.52
N ILE A 403 -21.53 3.46 -15.89
CA ILE A 403 -21.42 4.91 -16.14
C ILE A 403 -21.06 5.19 -17.60
N LYS A 404 -20.16 4.40 -18.22
CA LYS A 404 -19.85 4.55 -19.65
C LYS A 404 -21.09 4.33 -20.52
N LEU A 405 -21.94 3.34 -20.21
CA LEU A 405 -23.18 3.07 -20.95
C LEU A 405 -24.25 4.16 -20.76
N VAL A 406 -24.45 4.61 -19.53
CA VAL A 406 -25.42 5.67 -19.18
C VAL A 406 -24.98 7.01 -19.76
N CYS A 407 -23.69 7.38 -19.63
CA CYS A 407 -23.14 8.56 -20.27
C CYS A 407 -23.15 8.46 -21.80
N HIS A 408 -23.02 7.27 -22.39
CA HIS A 408 -23.20 7.09 -23.84
C HIS A 408 -24.63 7.38 -24.28
N HIS A 409 -25.63 6.98 -23.47
CA HIS A 409 -27.04 7.29 -23.74
C HIS A 409 -27.39 8.76 -23.46
N ILE A 410 -26.74 9.39 -22.47
CA ILE A 410 -27.13 10.72 -21.98
C ILE A 410 -26.26 11.86 -22.57
N ARG A 411 -24.97 11.65 -22.88
CA ARG A 411 -24.01 12.77 -23.12
C ARG A 411 -22.93 12.59 -24.20
N LEU A 412 -22.73 11.44 -24.85
CA LEU A 412 -21.79 11.34 -25.98
C LEU A 412 -22.32 10.46 -27.11
N ARG A 413 -22.56 11.08 -28.27
CA ARG A 413 -22.73 10.38 -29.56
C ARG A 413 -21.54 9.42 -29.74
N SER A 414 -21.78 8.20 -30.22
CA SER A 414 -20.74 7.32 -30.78
C SER A 414 -19.73 8.14 -31.57
N PHE A 415 -18.42 7.87 -31.41
CA PHE A 415 -17.33 8.63 -32.06
C PHE A 415 -17.76 9.03 -33.46
N THR A 416 -18.11 10.31 -33.62
CA THR A 416 -18.64 10.77 -34.89
C THR A 416 -17.45 10.88 -35.83
N THR A 417 -17.61 10.41 -37.06
CA THR A 417 -16.73 10.77 -38.17
C THR A 417 -16.91 12.26 -38.45
N LYS A 418 -16.39 13.13 -37.59
CA LYS A 418 -16.13 14.52 -37.97
C LYS A 418 -14.95 14.49 -38.95
N ALA A 419 -15.26 14.20 -40.21
CA ALA A 419 -14.44 14.64 -41.31
C ALA A 419 -14.50 16.17 -41.32
N SER A 420 -13.43 16.81 -40.87
CA SER A 420 -13.20 18.23 -41.13
C SER A 420 -12.98 18.40 -42.64
N LEU A 421 -13.91 19.10 -43.30
CA LEU A 421 -13.67 19.79 -44.57
C LEU A 421 -13.34 21.26 -44.27
#